data_AF-A0A7C2VQS1-F1
#
_entry.id   AF-A0A7C2VQS1-F1
#
_cell.length_a   1.000
_cell.length_b   1.000
_cell.length_c   1.000
_cell.angle_alpha   90.00
_cell.angle_beta   90.00
_cell.angle_gamma   90.00
#
_symmetry.space_group_name_H-M   'P 1'
#
loop_
_entity.id
_entity.type
_entity.pdbx_description
1 polymer ?
#
loop_
_entity_poly.entity_id
_entity_poly.type
_entity_poly.pdbx_seq_one_letter_code
_entity_poly.pdbx_strand_id
1 'polypeptide(L)'
;MAKPHQSINPYIALRSLLLPWFESELEVALTLIPPEKGEGALILSISKASSIEDLLPLVSEAKGIARFEAVSKLAELAGSGEELEKAVSLLKDPSNEKVSGDLLIALGKLGLERGVPVAEKIREVFEELPDNVKAQACVVLGVLKDKGAADLIWSFLQRSAGNPDLSTAALIALVDLEDPRANDLVVSTLEKGDFTLEHIGLAARVGEERAVKRLFELALLSDDSQVRAAAFNALAYIVKLKGTKPLLPYLKHRKKPVRKAARQVVKLSKQPLTYFKLLHPPNKELY
;
A
#
# COMPACT_ATOMS: atom_id res chain seq x y z
N MET A 1 -30.21 4.43 2.15
CA MET A 1 -28.87 5.04 2.24
C MET A 1 -27.86 3.92 2.08
N ALA A 2 -27.27 3.77 0.89
CA ALA A 2 -26.22 2.79 0.65
C ALA A 2 -24.98 3.18 1.46
N LYS A 3 -24.39 2.23 2.19
CA LYS A 3 -23.08 2.42 2.82
C LYS A 3 -22.08 2.74 1.71
N PRO A 4 -21.14 3.69 1.90
CA PRO A 4 -20.04 3.86 0.96
C PRO A 4 -19.35 2.51 0.82
N HIS A 5 -19.34 2.00 -0.41
CA HIS A 5 -18.73 0.72 -0.74
C HIS A 5 -17.27 0.80 -0.29
N GLN A 6 -16.84 -0.15 0.55
CA GLN A 6 -15.47 -0.26 0.99
C GLN A 6 -14.61 -0.58 -0.23
N SER A 7 -14.11 0.46 -0.90
CA SER A 7 -12.96 0.34 -1.79
C SER A 7 -11.87 -0.37 -1.00
N ILE A 8 -11.19 -1.34 -1.62
CA ILE A 8 -10.07 -2.02 -0.97
C ILE A 8 -9.10 -0.92 -0.54
N ASN A 9 -8.95 -0.77 0.77
CA ASN A 9 -8.07 0.22 1.35
C ASN A 9 -6.69 0.06 0.67
N PRO A 10 -6.10 1.12 0.09
CA PRO A 10 -4.82 1.04 -0.64
C PRO A 10 -3.71 0.35 0.16
N TYR A 11 -3.80 0.37 1.50
CA TYR A 11 -2.90 -0.34 2.41
C TYR A 11 -3.09 -1.87 2.43
N ILE A 12 -4.30 -2.37 2.20
CA ILE A 12 -4.57 -3.81 2.03
C ILE A 12 -3.93 -4.31 0.74
N ALA A 13 -4.07 -3.56 -0.36
CA ALA A 13 -3.44 -3.91 -1.64
C ALA A 13 -1.91 -3.96 -1.52
N LEU A 14 -1.30 -2.93 -0.89
CA LEU A 14 0.14 -2.85 -0.68
C LEU A 14 0.67 -3.95 0.26
N ARG A 15 -0.09 -4.34 1.29
CA ARG A 15 0.28 -5.45 2.18
C ARG A 15 0.17 -6.81 1.48
N SER A 16 -0.85 -7.02 0.65
CA SER A 16 -1.05 -8.27 -0.08
C SER A 16 -0.02 -8.49 -1.17
N LEU A 17 0.42 -7.42 -1.85
CA LEU A 17 1.46 -7.47 -2.89
C LEU A 17 2.84 -7.88 -2.35
N LEU A 18 3.14 -7.59 -1.09
CA LEU A 18 4.44 -7.84 -0.47
C LEU A 18 4.53 -9.19 0.27
N LEU A 19 3.47 -10.00 0.26
CA LEU A 19 3.49 -11.36 0.81
C LEU A 19 3.95 -12.37 -0.26
N PRO A 20 4.88 -13.30 0.06
CA PRO A 20 5.27 -14.40 -0.83
C PRO A 20 4.07 -15.18 -1.38
N TRP A 21 4.23 -15.88 -2.50
CA TRP A 21 3.25 -16.90 -2.89
C TRP A 21 3.30 -18.03 -1.89
N PHE A 22 2.15 -18.36 -1.34
CA PHE A 22 2.02 -19.51 -0.48
C PHE A 22 1.65 -20.74 -1.31
N GLU A 23 2.60 -21.24 -2.12
CA GLU A 23 2.46 -22.59 -2.67
C GLU A 23 2.29 -23.61 -1.52
N SER A 24 2.89 -23.36 -0.36
CA SER A 24 2.83 -24.28 0.79
C SER A 24 1.57 -24.17 1.67
N GLU A 25 0.97 -22.99 1.85
CA GLU A 25 -0.17 -22.87 2.78
C GLU A 25 -1.49 -23.36 2.17
N LEU A 26 -1.63 -23.33 0.83
CA LEU A 26 -2.80 -23.88 0.16
C LEU A 26 -2.80 -25.41 0.16
N GLU A 27 -1.66 -26.04 -0.11
CA GLU A 27 -1.51 -27.49 0.07
C GLU A 27 -1.80 -27.90 1.52
N VAL A 28 -1.23 -27.19 2.49
CA VAL A 28 -1.46 -27.46 3.92
C VAL A 28 -2.91 -27.20 4.33
N ALA A 29 -3.56 -26.12 3.86
CA ALA A 29 -4.96 -25.83 4.16
C ALA A 29 -5.92 -26.86 3.53
N LEU A 30 -5.63 -27.32 2.31
CA LEU A 30 -6.39 -28.38 1.63
C LEU A 30 -6.22 -29.75 2.31
N THR A 31 -5.09 -30.01 2.98
CA THR A 31 -4.94 -31.21 3.82
C THR A 31 -5.71 -31.15 5.15
N LEU A 32 -6.05 -29.94 5.64
CA LEU A 32 -6.64 -29.74 6.97
C LEU A 32 -8.14 -29.44 6.95
N ILE A 33 -8.71 -29.02 5.81
CA ILE A 33 -10.13 -28.65 5.69
C ILE A 33 -10.82 -29.62 4.70
N PRO A 34 -11.85 -30.37 5.12
CA PRO A 34 -12.54 -31.28 4.23
C PRO A 34 -13.17 -30.49 3.06
N PRO A 35 -12.88 -30.88 1.80
CA PRO A 35 -13.20 -30.10 0.60
C PRO A 35 -14.68 -29.92 0.29
N GLU A 36 -15.56 -30.66 0.98
CA GLU A 36 -16.93 -30.89 0.53
C GLU A 36 -17.96 -29.87 1.06
N LYS A 37 -17.59 -28.99 2.00
CA LYS A 37 -18.50 -27.93 2.53
C LYS A 37 -17.75 -26.64 2.90
N GLY A 38 -18.37 -25.49 2.66
CA GLY A 38 -17.82 -24.17 3.06
C GLY A 38 -16.70 -23.68 2.12
N GLU A 39 -15.66 -23.05 2.68
CA GLU A 39 -14.56 -22.44 1.92
C GLU A 39 -13.77 -23.46 1.06
N GLY A 40 -13.70 -24.74 1.45
CA GLY A 40 -12.98 -25.78 0.71
C GLY A 40 -13.55 -26.09 -0.67
N ALA A 41 -14.88 -26.06 -0.82
CA ALA A 41 -15.53 -26.29 -2.11
C ALA A 41 -15.30 -25.11 -3.08
N LEU A 42 -15.30 -23.89 -2.55
CA LEU A 42 -14.99 -22.68 -3.33
C LEU A 42 -13.52 -22.68 -3.79
N ILE A 43 -12.58 -23.05 -2.91
CA ILE A 43 -11.16 -23.20 -3.25
C ILE A 43 -10.98 -24.21 -4.38
N LEU A 44 -11.65 -25.38 -4.30
CA LEU A 44 -11.60 -26.36 -5.39
C LEU A 44 -12.16 -25.82 -6.71
N SER A 45 -13.27 -25.09 -6.68
CA SER A 45 -13.84 -24.47 -7.88
C SER A 45 -12.89 -23.44 -8.49
N ILE A 46 -12.24 -22.63 -7.65
CA ILE A 46 -11.23 -21.66 -8.08
C ILE A 46 -10.05 -22.38 -8.74
N SER A 47 -9.50 -23.42 -8.09
CA SER A 47 -8.34 -24.16 -8.62
C SER A 47 -8.59 -24.78 -10.00
N LYS A 48 -9.86 -25.13 -10.28
CA LYS A 48 -10.33 -25.73 -11.54
C LYS A 48 -10.66 -24.70 -12.62
N ALA A 49 -10.72 -23.41 -12.30
CA ALA A 49 -11.04 -22.39 -13.28
C ALA A 49 -9.96 -22.36 -14.38
N SER A 50 -10.40 -22.44 -15.63
CA SER A 50 -9.54 -22.49 -16.82
C SER A 50 -9.38 -21.16 -17.54
N SER A 51 -10.19 -20.15 -17.19
CA SER A 51 -10.15 -18.81 -17.78
C SER A 51 -10.38 -17.76 -16.71
N ILE A 52 -10.00 -16.51 -17.00
CA ILE A 52 -10.22 -15.40 -16.08
C ILE A 52 -11.73 -15.16 -15.92
N GLU A 53 -12.47 -15.23 -17.02
CA GLU A 53 -13.92 -15.04 -17.07
C GLU A 53 -14.68 -16.05 -16.20
N ASP A 54 -14.26 -17.31 -16.21
CA ASP A 54 -14.83 -18.36 -15.33
C ASP A 54 -14.50 -18.10 -13.86
N LEU A 55 -13.37 -17.45 -13.58
CA LEU A 55 -12.88 -17.21 -12.24
C LEU A 55 -13.48 -15.95 -11.59
N LEU A 56 -13.85 -14.92 -12.36
CA LEU A 56 -14.36 -13.64 -11.84
C LEU A 56 -15.56 -13.77 -10.88
N PRO A 57 -16.59 -14.61 -11.15
CA PRO A 57 -17.70 -14.79 -10.23
C PRO A 57 -17.24 -15.36 -8.87
N LEU A 58 -16.29 -16.30 -8.89
CA LEU A 58 -15.77 -16.96 -7.69
C LEU A 58 -14.93 -16.00 -6.83
N VAL A 59 -14.16 -15.11 -7.46
CA VAL A 59 -13.36 -14.08 -6.77
C VAL A 59 -14.25 -13.18 -5.92
N SER A 60 -15.44 -12.82 -6.41
CA SER A 60 -16.38 -11.96 -5.69
C SER A 60 -16.92 -12.60 -4.41
N GLU A 61 -16.99 -13.93 -4.36
CA GLU A 61 -17.47 -14.70 -3.21
C GLU A 61 -16.33 -15.05 -2.24
N ALA A 62 -15.09 -15.03 -2.74
CA ALA A 62 -13.90 -15.48 -2.03
C ALA A 62 -13.57 -14.58 -0.82
N LYS A 63 -13.39 -15.22 0.33
CA LYS A 63 -12.95 -14.61 1.60
C LYS A 63 -11.85 -15.46 2.22
N GLY A 64 -11.09 -14.89 3.15
CA GLY A 64 -10.05 -15.61 3.87
C GLY A 64 -9.07 -16.31 2.92
N ILE A 65 -8.92 -17.63 3.09
CA ILE A 65 -8.02 -18.47 2.30
C ILE A 65 -8.44 -18.52 0.83
N ALA A 66 -9.74 -18.60 0.55
CA ALA A 66 -10.25 -18.66 -0.82
C ALA A 66 -9.89 -17.41 -1.64
N ARG A 67 -9.79 -16.24 -1.00
CA ARG A 67 -9.37 -15.01 -1.68
C ARG A 67 -7.90 -15.09 -2.14
N PHE A 68 -7.04 -15.72 -1.35
CA PHE A 68 -5.63 -15.89 -1.72
C PHE A 68 -5.48 -16.89 -2.87
N GLU A 69 -6.24 -17.98 -2.86
CA GLU A 69 -6.29 -18.93 -3.98
C GLU A 69 -6.78 -18.22 -5.25
N ALA A 70 -7.85 -17.43 -5.15
CA ALA A 70 -8.41 -16.68 -6.28
C ALA A 70 -7.38 -15.72 -6.90
N VAL A 71 -6.67 -14.95 -6.07
CA VAL A 71 -5.60 -14.05 -6.54
C VAL A 71 -4.46 -14.83 -7.19
N SER A 72 -4.08 -15.97 -6.62
CA SER A 72 -2.99 -16.81 -7.15
C SER A 72 -3.37 -17.39 -8.52
N LYS A 73 -4.58 -17.95 -8.63
CA LYS A 73 -5.10 -18.49 -9.88
C LYS A 73 -5.29 -17.42 -10.95
N LEU A 74 -5.76 -16.22 -10.59
CA LEU A 74 -5.86 -15.08 -11.51
C LEU A 74 -4.50 -14.72 -12.12
N ALA A 75 -3.44 -14.69 -11.31
CA ALA A 75 -2.10 -14.37 -11.82
C ALA A 75 -1.47 -15.51 -12.63
N GLU A 76 -1.78 -16.77 -12.31
CA GLU A 76 -1.42 -17.92 -13.16
C GLU A 76 -2.06 -17.79 -14.55
N LEU A 77 -3.37 -17.52 -14.60
CA LEU A 77 -4.14 -17.40 -15.84
C LEU A 77 -3.76 -16.16 -16.64
N ALA A 78 -3.46 -15.03 -15.98
CA ALA A 78 -3.02 -13.81 -16.67
C ALA A 78 -1.64 -13.97 -17.32
N GLY A 79 -0.74 -14.74 -16.72
CA GLY A 79 0.51 -15.17 -17.37
C GLY A 79 1.33 -14.04 -18.03
N SER A 80 1.37 -14.01 -19.35
CA SER A 80 2.05 -12.98 -20.14
C SER A 80 1.43 -12.89 -21.53
N GLY A 81 1.73 -11.85 -22.30
CA GLY A 81 1.24 -11.74 -23.69
C GLY A 81 -0.25 -11.42 -23.77
N GLU A 82 -1.00 -12.15 -24.58
CA GLU A 82 -2.42 -11.89 -24.86
C GLU A 82 -3.29 -12.05 -23.60
N GLU A 83 -2.99 -13.04 -22.76
CA GLU A 83 -3.69 -13.29 -21.50
C GLU A 83 -3.52 -12.14 -20.51
N LEU A 84 -2.34 -11.50 -20.50
CA LEU A 84 -2.09 -10.33 -19.68
C LEU A 84 -2.91 -9.13 -20.18
N GLU A 85 -2.96 -8.94 -21.50
CA GLU A 85 -3.74 -7.85 -22.10
C GLU A 85 -5.24 -8.03 -21.84
N LYS A 86 -5.75 -9.26 -21.95
CA LYS A 86 -7.12 -9.60 -21.55
C LYS A 86 -7.37 -9.28 -20.08
N ALA A 87 -6.50 -9.74 -19.18
CA ALA A 87 -6.60 -9.46 -17.76
C ALA A 87 -6.66 -7.95 -17.47
N VAL A 88 -5.76 -7.17 -18.07
CA VAL A 88 -5.72 -5.71 -17.90
C VAL A 88 -6.97 -5.03 -18.49
N SER A 89 -7.50 -5.53 -19.60
CA SER A 89 -8.70 -4.98 -20.23
C SER A 89 -9.96 -5.08 -19.35
N LEU A 90 -10.04 -6.13 -18.50
CA LEU A 90 -11.16 -6.33 -17.58
C LEU A 90 -11.28 -5.23 -16.52
N LEU A 91 -10.17 -4.54 -16.21
CA LEU A 91 -10.13 -3.42 -15.26
C LEU A 91 -10.88 -2.18 -15.77
N LYS A 92 -11.14 -2.09 -17.07
CA LYS A 92 -11.90 -1.00 -17.69
C LYS A 92 -13.39 -1.10 -17.43
N ASP A 93 -13.91 -2.30 -17.23
CA ASP A 93 -15.34 -2.53 -17.03
C ASP A 93 -15.75 -2.18 -15.59
N PRO A 94 -16.62 -1.16 -15.38
CA PRO A 94 -17.12 -0.81 -14.05
C PRO A 94 -17.84 -1.96 -13.33
N SER A 95 -18.38 -2.94 -14.07
CA SER A 95 -19.02 -4.13 -13.47
C SER A 95 -18.02 -4.98 -12.67
N ASN A 96 -16.73 -4.92 -13.03
CA ASN A 96 -15.64 -5.63 -12.39
C ASN A 96 -14.99 -4.84 -11.25
N GLU A 97 -15.50 -3.67 -10.87
CA GLU A 97 -14.86 -2.81 -9.84
C GLU A 97 -14.60 -3.56 -8.52
N LYS A 98 -15.50 -4.48 -8.13
CA LYS A 98 -15.38 -5.28 -6.91
C LYS A 98 -14.18 -6.24 -6.92
N VAL A 99 -13.87 -6.80 -8.09
CA VAL A 99 -12.79 -7.79 -8.29
C VAL A 99 -11.51 -7.15 -8.81
N SER A 100 -11.57 -5.90 -9.30
CA SER A 100 -10.45 -5.16 -9.89
C SER A 100 -9.28 -5.02 -8.93
N GLY A 101 -9.52 -4.86 -7.63
CA GLY A 101 -8.44 -4.76 -6.66
C GLY A 101 -7.69 -6.08 -6.46
N ASP A 102 -8.39 -7.21 -6.48
CA ASP A 102 -7.76 -8.53 -6.41
C ASP A 102 -7.00 -8.86 -7.69
N LEU A 103 -7.55 -8.48 -8.84
CA LEU A 103 -6.87 -8.58 -10.13
C LEU A 103 -5.61 -7.71 -10.19
N LEU A 104 -5.67 -6.46 -9.74
CA LEU A 104 -4.51 -5.57 -9.66
C LEU A 104 -3.43 -6.09 -8.70
N ILE A 105 -3.82 -6.71 -7.58
CA ILE A 105 -2.87 -7.39 -6.69
C ILE A 105 -2.20 -8.56 -7.41
N ALA A 106 -2.99 -9.41 -8.08
CA ALA A 106 -2.49 -10.56 -8.84
C ALA A 106 -1.48 -10.12 -9.91
N LEU A 107 -1.87 -9.12 -10.71
CA LEU A 107 -1.02 -8.52 -11.72
C LEU A 107 0.25 -7.91 -11.12
N GLY A 108 0.15 -7.15 -10.02
CA GLY A 108 1.33 -6.58 -9.37
C GLY A 108 2.31 -7.65 -8.88
N LYS A 109 1.82 -8.75 -8.30
CA LYS A 109 2.67 -9.91 -7.91
C LYS A 109 3.34 -10.54 -9.12
N LEU A 110 2.58 -10.77 -10.19
CA LEU A 110 3.08 -11.32 -11.44
C LEU A 110 4.22 -10.45 -12.00
N GLY A 111 4.08 -9.12 -11.96
CA GLY A 111 5.12 -8.17 -12.36
C GLY A 111 6.36 -8.22 -11.46
N LEU A 112 6.18 -8.26 -10.14
CA LEU A 112 7.28 -8.31 -9.17
C LEU A 112 8.15 -9.56 -9.30
N GLU A 113 7.53 -10.71 -9.56
CA GLU A 113 8.23 -12.00 -9.47
C GLU A 113 8.66 -12.59 -10.80
N ARG A 114 7.83 -12.39 -11.84
CA ARG A 114 8.11 -12.94 -13.17
C ARG A 114 8.67 -11.89 -14.12
N GLY A 115 8.77 -10.63 -13.70
CA GLY A 115 9.29 -9.55 -14.54
C GLY A 115 8.40 -9.23 -15.75
N VAL A 116 7.13 -9.62 -15.68
CA VAL A 116 6.13 -9.37 -16.73
C VAL A 116 5.84 -7.85 -16.79
N PRO A 117 5.64 -7.25 -17.98
CA PRO A 117 5.49 -5.79 -18.14
C PRO A 117 4.12 -5.24 -17.69
N VAL A 118 3.70 -5.60 -16.47
CA VAL A 118 2.40 -5.24 -15.88
C VAL A 118 2.26 -3.73 -15.74
N ALA A 119 3.31 -3.03 -15.30
CA ALA A 119 3.26 -1.59 -15.13
C ALA A 119 3.00 -0.85 -16.46
N GLU A 120 3.65 -1.30 -17.54
CA GLU A 120 3.42 -0.77 -18.89
C GLU A 120 1.97 -0.98 -19.33
N LYS A 121 1.44 -2.20 -19.18
CA LYS A 121 0.05 -2.49 -19.55
C LYS A 121 -0.97 -1.73 -18.72
N ILE A 122 -0.74 -1.55 -17.42
CA ILE A 122 -1.60 -0.70 -16.59
C ILE A 122 -1.55 0.75 -17.06
N ARG A 123 -0.38 1.28 -17.44
CA ARG A 123 -0.26 2.65 -17.96
C ARG A 123 -1.03 2.85 -19.26
N GLU A 124 -0.98 1.90 -20.18
CA GLU A 124 -1.69 1.96 -21.47
C GLU A 124 -3.20 2.16 -21.29
N VAL A 125 -3.79 1.53 -20.28
CA VAL A 125 -5.24 1.56 -20.03
C VAL A 125 -5.65 2.56 -18.96
N PHE A 126 -4.70 3.20 -18.26
CA PHE A 126 -4.97 3.87 -17.00
C PHE A 126 -6.06 4.92 -17.10
N GLU A 127 -6.08 5.74 -18.15
CA GLU A 127 -7.07 6.81 -18.29
C GLU A 127 -8.51 6.30 -18.51
N GLU A 128 -8.66 5.08 -19.04
CA GLU A 128 -9.94 4.41 -19.24
C GLU A 128 -10.48 3.74 -17.97
N LEU A 129 -9.64 3.60 -16.93
CA LEU A 129 -10.03 2.95 -15.68
C LEU A 129 -11.02 3.81 -14.87
N PRO A 130 -12.00 3.20 -14.19
CA PRO A 130 -12.80 3.89 -13.17
C PRO A 130 -11.92 4.48 -12.06
N ASP A 131 -12.30 5.61 -11.46
CA ASP A 131 -11.47 6.32 -10.47
C ASP A 131 -11.04 5.44 -9.28
N ASN A 132 -11.93 4.58 -8.78
CA ASN A 132 -11.60 3.64 -7.70
C ASN A 132 -10.54 2.61 -8.13
N VAL A 133 -10.57 2.19 -9.40
CA VAL A 133 -9.57 1.29 -9.98
C VAL A 133 -8.27 2.05 -10.28
N LYS A 134 -8.32 3.32 -10.73
CA LYS A 134 -7.15 4.20 -10.87
C LYS A 134 -6.39 4.33 -9.55
N ALA A 135 -7.10 4.55 -8.44
CA ALA A 135 -6.49 4.64 -7.12
C ALA A 135 -5.71 3.35 -6.75
N GLN A 136 -6.29 2.18 -7.01
CA GLN A 136 -5.62 0.90 -6.77
C GLN A 136 -4.45 0.68 -7.74
N ALA A 137 -4.61 1.05 -9.02
CA ALA A 137 -3.56 0.96 -10.03
C ALA A 137 -2.35 1.84 -9.67
N CYS A 138 -2.57 3.04 -9.10
CA CYS A 138 -1.50 3.89 -8.59
C CYS A 138 -0.65 3.13 -7.56
N VAL A 139 -1.29 2.44 -6.61
CA VAL A 139 -0.58 1.66 -5.58
C VAL A 139 0.27 0.56 -6.22
N VAL A 140 -0.27 -0.18 -7.18
CA VAL A 140 0.48 -1.22 -7.91
C VAL A 140 1.68 -0.62 -8.63
N LEU A 141 1.50 0.48 -9.37
CA LEU A 141 2.58 1.17 -10.09
C LEU A 141 3.68 1.67 -9.14
N GLY A 142 3.30 2.21 -7.98
CA GLY A 142 4.24 2.63 -6.93
C GLY A 142 5.03 1.47 -6.33
N VAL A 143 4.38 0.31 -6.11
CA VAL A 143 5.05 -0.92 -5.63
C VAL A 143 6.01 -1.48 -6.68
N LEU A 144 5.60 -1.49 -7.95
CA LEU A 144 6.42 -1.90 -9.09
C LEU A 144 7.55 -0.92 -9.41
N LYS A 145 7.62 0.23 -8.71
CA LYS A 145 8.61 1.29 -8.92
C LYS A 145 8.64 1.82 -10.36
N ASP A 146 7.49 1.85 -11.02
CA ASP A 146 7.36 2.36 -12.38
C ASP A 146 7.43 3.89 -12.42
N LYS A 147 8.64 4.43 -12.56
CA LYS A 147 8.87 5.87 -12.68
C LYS A 147 8.17 6.48 -13.90
N GLY A 148 7.87 5.69 -14.93
CA GLY A 148 7.12 6.14 -16.11
C GLY A 148 5.67 6.53 -15.80
N ALA A 149 5.12 6.12 -14.66
CA ALA A 149 3.76 6.45 -14.24
C ALA A 149 3.63 7.79 -13.49
N ALA A 150 4.75 8.43 -13.11
CA ALA A 150 4.74 9.55 -12.17
C ALA A 150 3.86 10.73 -12.60
N ASP A 151 3.94 11.17 -13.86
CA ASP A 151 3.15 12.32 -14.36
C ASP A 151 1.65 12.02 -14.46
N LEU A 152 1.33 10.77 -14.78
CA LEU A 152 -0.04 10.30 -14.88
C LEU A 152 -0.67 10.16 -13.49
N ILE A 153 0.05 9.61 -12.51
CA ILE A 153 -0.40 9.56 -11.11
C ILE A 153 -0.51 10.97 -10.52
N TRP A 154 0.42 11.88 -10.85
CA TRP A 154 0.36 13.29 -10.42
C TRP A 154 -0.90 13.98 -10.94
N SER A 155 -1.22 13.78 -12.22
CA SER A 155 -2.43 14.34 -12.83
C SER A 155 -3.70 13.78 -12.19
N PHE A 156 -3.72 12.48 -11.85
CA PHE A 156 -4.82 11.87 -11.12
C PHE A 156 -4.96 12.45 -9.69
N LEU A 157 -3.86 12.57 -8.94
CA LEU A 157 -3.83 13.20 -7.61
C LEU A 157 -4.45 14.60 -7.61
N GLN A 158 -4.09 15.43 -8.60
CA GLN A 158 -4.61 16.80 -8.72
C GLN A 158 -6.12 16.81 -8.98
N ARG A 159 -6.60 15.94 -9.88
CA ARG A 159 -8.02 15.83 -10.22
C ARG A 159 -8.85 15.27 -9.07
N SER A 160 -8.27 14.36 -8.28
CA SER A 160 -8.95 13.66 -7.19
C SER A 160 -8.79 14.34 -5.83
N ALA A 161 -8.26 15.57 -5.76
CA ALA A 161 -7.97 16.27 -4.50
C ALA A 161 -9.21 16.46 -3.60
N GLY A 162 -10.42 16.51 -4.17
CA GLY A 162 -11.67 16.57 -3.43
C GLY A 162 -12.13 15.24 -2.81
N ASN A 163 -11.46 14.13 -3.13
CA ASN A 163 -11.76 12.80 -2.60
C ASN A 163 -10.52 12.26 -1.86
N PRO A 164 -10.51 12.26 -0.51
CA PRO A 164 -9.38 11.81 0.29
C PRO A 164 -8.93 10.38 0.01
N ASP A 165 -9.85 9.46 -0.27
CA ASP A 165 -9.50 8.05 -0.50
C ASP A 165 -8.69 7.89 -1.81
N LEU A 166 -9.13 8.57 -2.88
CA LEU A 166 -8.49 8.54 -4.18
C LEU A 166 -7.13 9.27 -4.18
N SER A 167 -7.12 10.49 -3.64
CA SER A 167 -5.90 11.30 -3.56
C SER A 167 -4.83 10.69 -2.66
N THR A 168 -5.22 10.04 -1.56
CA THR A 168 -4.26 9.36 -0.68
C THR A 168 -3.56 8.21 -1.38
N ALA A 169 -4.27 7.39 -2.16
CA ALA A 169 -3.67 6.29 -2.92
C ALA A 169 -2.64 6.79 -3.95
N ALA A 170 -2.98 7.84 -4.69
CA ALA A 170 -2.08 8.48 -5.63
C ALA A 170 -0.84 9.08 -4.94
N LEU A 171 -1.04 9.75 -3.80
CA LEU A 171 0.05 10.34 -3.03
C LEU A 171 1.01 9.28 -2.46
N ILE A 172 0.48 8.17 -1.93
CA ILE A 172 1.27 7.01 -1.48
C ILE A 172 2.16 6.51 -2.61
N ALA A 173 1.58 6.30 -3.79
CA ALA A 173 2.30 5.79 -4.95
C ALA A 173 3.42 6.73 -5.38
N LEU A 174 3.17 8.04 -5.43
CA LEU A 174 4.19 9.02 -5.80
C LEU A 174 5.33 9.12 -4.78
N VAL A 175 5.02 9.03 -3.48
CA VAL A 175 6.04 8.94 -2.43
C VAL A 175 6.87 7.66 -2.60
N ASP A 176 6.24 6.55 -2.99
CA ASP A 176 6.92 5.30 -3.33
C ASP A 176 7.83 5.40 -4.55
N LEU A 177 7.43 6.19 -5.54
CA LEU A 177 8.22 6.49 -6.73
C LEU A 177 9.34 7.50 -6.47
N GLU A 178 9.42 8.05 -5.24
CA GLU A 178 10.33 9.13 -4.87
C GLU A 178 10.11 10.40 -5.73
N ASP A 179 8.86 10.68 -6.10
CA ASP A 179 8.51 11.86 -6.88
C ASP A 179 8.72 13.13 -6.02
N PRO A 180 9.57 14.08 -6.45
CA PRO A 180 9.91 15.25 -5.65
C PRO A 180 8.72 16.17 -5.39
N ARG A 181 7.73 16.21 -6.30
CA ARG A 181 6.51 17.03 -6.13
C ARG A 181 5.65 16.49 -5.00
N ALA A 182 5.53 15.16 -4.89
CA ALA A 182 4.79 14.52 -3.82
C ALA A 182 5.53 14.62 -2.48
N ASN A 183 6.86 14.46 -2.46
CA ASN A 183 7.66 14.66 -1.26
C ASN A 183 7.50 16.09 -0.72
N ASP A 184 7.62 17.10 -1.58
CA ASP A 184 7.42 18.50 -1.20
C ASP A 184 5.99 18.76 -0.69
N LEU A 185 4.98 18.21 -1.38
CA LEU A 185 3.59 18.31 -0.96
C LEU A 185 3.40 17.77 0.46
N VAL A 186 3.85 16.54 0.74
CA VAL A 186 3.75 15.92 2.08
C VAL A 186 4.40 16.80 3.14
N VAL A 187 5.63 17.27 2.90
CA VAL A 187 6.36 18.06 3.89
C VAL A 187 5.69 19.42 4.11
N SER A 188 5.25 20.08 3.03
CA SER A 188 4.56 21.37 3.12
C SER A 188 3.22 21.27 3.86
N THR A 189 2.50 20.15 3.71
CA THR A 189 1.26 19.88 4.44
C THR A 189 1.53 19.77 5.94
N LEU A 190 2.59 19.06 6.35
CA LEU A 190 2.98 18.99 7.77
C LEU A 190 3.39 20.37 8.34
N GLU A 191 4.06 21.20 7.54
CA GLU A 191 4.50 22.54 7.92
C GLU A 191 3.32 23.52 8.10
N LYS A 192 2.30 23.43 7.24
CA LYS A 192 1.07 24.23 7.35
C LYS A 192 0.19 23.83 8.55
N GLY A 193 0.35 22.61 9.05
CA GLY A 193 -0.40 22.11 10.21
C GLY A 193 -1.77 21.51 9.86
N ASP A 194 -2.16 21.50 8.59
CA ASP A 194 -3.39 20.89 8.08
C ASP A 194 -3.10 19.48 7.57
N PHE A 195 -2.76 18.56 8.50
CA PHE A 195 -2.32 17.21 8.16
C PHE A 195 -3.09 16.15 8.95
N THR A 196 -3.13 14.95 8.37
CA THR A 196 -3.64 13.75 9.04
C THR A 196 -2.50 12.86 9.55
N LEU A 197 -2.78 11.83 10.34
CA LEU A 197 -1.75 10.90 10.82
C LEU A 197 -1.07 10.13 9.67
N GLU A 198 -1.79 9.89 8.58
CA GLU A 198 -1.27 9.29 7.35
C GLU A 198 -0.14 10.14 6.75
N HIS A 199 -0.27 11.47 6.78
CA HIS A 199 0.78 12.37 6.29
C HIS A 199 2.07 12.26 7.12
N ILE A 200 1.97 12.01 8.43
CA ILE A 200 3.14 11.72 9.29
C ILE A 200 3.82 10.42 8.84
N GLY A 201 3.03 9.39 8.51
CA GLY A 201 3.51 8.13 7.95
C GLY A 201 4.23 8.32 6.61
N LEU A 202 3.63 9.09 5.71
CA LEU A 202 4.23 9.44 4.41
C LEU A 202 5.54 10.22 4.58
N ALA A 203 5.59 11.20 5.49
CA ALA A 203 6.80 11.94 5.80
C ALA A 203 7.93 11.02 6.32
N ALA A 204 7.59 9.92 7.00
CA ALA A 204 8.55 8.89 7.40
C ALA A 204 9.17 8.16 6.21
N ARG A 205 8.36 7.89 5.17
CA ARG A 205 8.81 7.22 3.94
C ARG A 205 9.70 8.14 3.10
N VAL A 206 9.31 9.41 2.97
CA VAL A 206 10.14 10.49 2.39
C VAL A 206 11.49 10.52 3.12
N GLY A 207 11.47 10.72 4.44
CA GLY A 207 12.66 10.60 5.29
C GLY A 207 13.77 11.59 4.94
N GLU A 208 13.45 12.68 4.25
CA GLU A 208 14.36 13.78 3.94
C GLU A 208 14.57 14.67 5.17
N GLU A 209 15.63 15.50 5.14
CA GLU A 209 15.99 16.35 6.28
C GLU A 209 14.85 17.25 6.75
N ARG A 210 14.11 17.85 5.80
CA ARG A 210 12.96 18.72 6.10
C ARG A 210 11.82 17.94 6.78
N ALA A 211 11.54 16.73 6.31
CA ALA A 211 10.56 15.83 6.93
C ALA A 211 11.00 15.43 8.34
N VAL A 212 12.26 15.01 8.52
CA VAL A 212 12.83 14.64 9.83
C VAL A 212 12.73 15.80 10.82
N LYS A 213 13.05 17.01 10.38
CA LYS A 213 12.93 18.22 11.20
C LYS A 213 11.52 18.43 11.68
N ARG A 214 10.56 18.38 10.76
CA ARG A 214 9.16 18.60 11.09
C ARG A 214 8.61 17.51 12.02
N LEU A 215 8.99 16.25 11.80
CA LEU A 215 8.65 15.15 12.69
C LEU A 215 9.22 15.32 14.11
N PHE A 216 10.44 15.84 14.26
CA PHE A 216 10.99 16.14 15.60
C PHE A 216 10.23 17.26 16.31
N GLU A 217 9.83 18.30 15.59
CA GLU A 217 9.00 19.37 16.14
C GLU A 217 7.67 18.80 16.63
N LEU A 218 6.98 17.99 15.81
CA LEU A 218 5.73 17.33 16.20
C LEU A 218 5.91 16.41 17.42
N ALA A 219 6.97 15.60 17.44
CA ALA A 219 7.26 14.69 18.55
C ALA A 219 7.50 15.41 19.89
N LEU A 220 8.05 16.63 19.84
CA LEU A 220 8.44 17.39 21.04
C LEU A 220 7.40 18.42 21.48
N LEU A 221 6.67 19.01 20.54
CA LEU A 221 5.90 20.24 20.76
C LEU A 221 4.40 20.08 20.50
N SER A 222 3.95 19.00 19.85
CA SER A 222 2.51 18.79 19.64
C SER A 222 1.80 18.57 20.98
N ASP A 223 0.66 19.23 21.20
CA ASP A 223 -0.19 18.99 22.37
C ASP A 223 -1.00 17.69 22.24
N ASP A 224 -1.27 17.25 21.01
CA ASP A 224 -1.92 15.97 20.73
C ASP A 224 -0.95 14.79 20.95
N SER A 225 -1.34 13.89 21.86
CA SER A 225 -0.57 12.69 22.21
C SER A 225 -0.48 11.67 21.09
N GLN A 226 -1.50 11.54 20.23
CA GLN A 226 -1.49 10.66 19.07
C GLN A 226 -0.50 11.17 18.03
N VAL A 227 -0.50 12.48 17.76
CA VAL A 227 0.47 13.12 16.85
C VAL A 227 1.90 12.95 17.37
N ARG A 228 2.14 13.18 18.68
CA ARG A 228 3.46 12.95 19.27
C ARG A 228 3.93 11.49 19.09
N ALA A 229 3.05 10.52 19.40
CA ALA A 229 3.37 9.11 19.29
C ALA A 229 3.63 8.70 17.82
N ALA A 230 2.80 9.16 16.89
CA ALA A 230 2.98 8.93 15.46
C ALA A 230 4.31 9.49 14.96
N ALA A 231 4.68 10.71 15.35
CA ALA A 231 5.95 11.33 14.98
C ALA A 231 7.16 10.56 15.55
N PHE A 232 7.10 10.09 16.80
CA PHE A 232 8.15 9.22 17.37
C PHE A 232 8.29 7.90 16.60
N ASN A 233 7.18 7.27 16.23
CA ASN A 233 7.18 6.05 15.44
C ASN A 233 7.73 6.27 14.03
N ALA A 234 7.34 7.36 13.36
CA ALA A 234 7.85 7.77 12.06
C ALA A 234 9.37 7.99 12.08
N LEU A 235 9.88 8.72 13.08
CA LEU A 235 11.31 8.93 13.26
C LEU A 235 12.06 7.61 13.52
N ALA A 236 11.48 6.71 14.30
CA ALA A 236 12.09 5.41 14.60
C ALA A 236 12.12 4.51 13.36
N TYR A 237 11.09 4.55 12.53
CA TYR A 237 11.07 3.88 11.24
C TYR A 237 12.14 4.43 10.29
N ILE A 238 12.29 5.76 10.20
CA ILE A 238 13.37 6.37 9.41
C ILE A 238 14.73 5.83 9.86
N VAL A 239 14.97 5.73 11.17
CA VAL A 239 16.23 5.15 11.69
C VAL A 239 16.36 3.67 11.37
N LYS A 240 15.27 2.91 11.46
CA LYS A 240 15.27 1.47 11.14
C LYS A 240 15.69 1.22 9.69
N LEU A 241 15.19 2.03 8.75
CA LEU A 241 15.46 1.87 7.33
C LEU A 241 16.74 2.56 6.85
N LYS A 242 16.98 3.80 7.27
CA LYS A 242 18.06 4.67 6.75
C LYS A 242 19.24 4.84 7.72
N GLY A 243 19.20 4.17 8.87
CA GLY A 243 20.19 4.30 9.93
C GLY A 243 20.10 5.62 10.69
N THR A 244 21.10 5.92 11.52
CA THR A 244 21.08 7.11 12.40
C THR A 244 21.55 8.40 11.72
N LYS A 245 22.03 8.34 10.47
CA LYS A 245 22.55 9.48 9.72
C LYS A 245 21.56 10.67 9.67
N PRO A 246 20.25 10.47 9.37
CA PRO A 246 19.28 11.57 9.35
C PRO A 246 19.09 12.24 10.72
N LEU A 247 19.43 11.54 11.81
CA LEU A 247 19.23 12.00 13.18
C LEU A 247 20.47 12.61 13.83
N LEU A 248 21.62 12.62 13.15
CA LEU A 248 22.87 13.13 13.72
C LEU A 248 22.76 14.55 14.31
N PRO A 249 22.08 15.53 13.66
CA PRO A 249 21.89 16.86 14.24
C PRO A 249 21.13 16.84 15.58
N TYR A 250 20.14 15.95 15.72
CA TYR A 250 19.30 15.82 16.91
C TYR A 250 20.00 15.07 18.04
N LEU A 251 20.80 14.06 17.71
CA LEU A 251 21.62 13.31 18.67
C LEU A 251 22.71 14.19 19.30
N LYS A 252 23.24 15.15 18.54
CA LYS A 252 24.27 16.12 18.99
C LYS A 252 23.69 17.46 19.44
N HIS A 253 22.37 17.58 19.53
CA HIS A 253 21.70 18.85 19.76
C HIS A 253 22.06 19.48 21.12
N ARG A 254 22.16 20.82 21.20
CA ARG A 254 22.54 21.51 22.45
C ARG A 254 21.49 21.30 23.57
N LYS A 255 20.21 21.43 23.23
CA LYS A 255 19.09 21.24 24.18
C LYS A 255 18.96 19.77 24.62
N LYS A 256 19.07 19.52 25.93
CA LYS A 256 18.96 18.17 26.54
C LYS A 256 17.67 17.42 26.17
N PRO A 257 16.47 18.04 26.14
CA PRO A 257 15.24 17.35 25.75
C PRO A 257 15.31 16.78 24.33
N VAL A 258 15.81 17.55 23.36
CA VAL A 258 15.96 17.12 21.96
C VAL A 258 16.89 15.91 21.84
N ARG A 259 18.05 15.93 22.50
CA ARG A 259 18.96 14.77 22.50
C ARG A 259 18.33 13.54 23.16
N LYS A 260 17.58 13.73 24.25
CA LYS A 260 16.90 12.63 24.94
C LYS A 260 15.88 11.97 24.03
N ALA A 261 15.05 12.78 23.34
CA ALA A 261 14.10 12.29 22.35
C ALA A 261 14.78 11.53 21.21
N ALA A 262 15.86 12.09 20.64
CA ALA A 262 16.61 11.42 19.57
C ALA A 262 17.17 10.05 20.01
N ARG A 263 17.70 9.94 21.24
CA ARG A 263 18.15 8.64 21.79
C ARG A 263 17.00 7.66 22.00
N GLN A 264 15.83 8.16 22.41
CA GLN A 264 14.63 7.33 22.56
C GLN A 264 14.15 6.81 21.21
N VAL A 265 14.17 7.64 20.16
CA VAL A 265 13.90 7.20 18.78
C VAL A 265 14.83 6.07 18.37
N VAL A 266 16.15 6.21 18.61
CA VAL A 266 17.14 5.15 18.31
C VAL A 266 16.91 3.88 19.12
N LYS A 267 16.40 3.99 20.36
CA LYS A 267 16.01 2.80 21.14
C LYS A 267 14.77 2.14 20.54
N LEU A 268 13.78 2.94 20.14
CA LEU A 268 12.52 2.47 19.56
C LEU A 268 12.73 1.82 18.18
N SER A 269 13.69 2.30 17.39
CA SER A 269 14.03 1.73 16.09
C SER A 269 14.59 0.30 16.16
N LYS A 270 14.89 -0.22 17.35
CA LYS A 270 15.29 -1.63 17.52
C LYS A 270 14.12 -2.60 17.39
N GLN A 271 12.88 -2.11 17.49
CA GLN A 271 11.69 -2.92 17.29
C GLN A 271 11.67 -3.53 15.86
N PRO A 272 10.98 -4.67 15.67
CA PRO A 272 10.79 -5.24 14.33
C PRO A 272 9.98 -4.27 13.44
N LEU A 273 10.12 -4.37 12.12
CA LEU A 273 9.39 -3.50 11.19
C LEU A 273 7.86 -3.59 11.38
N THR A 274 7.36 -4.76 11.77
CA THR A 274 5.95 -5.03 12.10
C THR A 274 5.40 -4.19 13.24
N TYR A 275 6.26 -3.60 14.08
CA TYR A 275 5.88 -2.66 15.13
C TYR A 275 5.40 -1.32 14.56
N PHE A 276 5.99 -0.86 13.45
CA PHE A 276 5.72 0.46 12.88
C PHE A 276 4.51 0.41 11.95
N LYS A 277 3.34 0.75 12.49
CA LYS A 277 2.14 0.98 11.71
C LYS A 277 2.11 2.44 11.25
N LEU A 278 2.85 2.77 10.19
CA LEU A 278 2.95 4.16 9.72
C LEU A 278 1.64 4.72 9.14
N LEU A 279 0.76 3.83 8.69
CA LEU A 279 -0.47 4.16 7.97
C LEU A 279 -1.72 3.79 8.80
N HIS A 280 -1.51 3.29 10.02
CA HIS A 280 -2.56 3.07 11.01
C HIS A 280 -2.00 3.48 12.37
N PRO A 281 -2.55 4.49 13.08
CA PRO A 281 -2.11 4.76 14.44
C PRO A 281 -2.20 3.47 15.27
N PRO A 282 -1.25 3.23 16.19
CA PRO A 282 -1.35 2.08 17.07
C PRO A 282 -2.68 2.14 17.84
N ASN A 283 -3.40 1.02 17.90
CA ASN A 283 -4.48 0.84 18.86
C ASN A 283 -3.92 1.14 20.25
N LYS A 284 -4.70 1.86 21.06
CA LYS A 284 -4.34 2.30 22.43
C LYS A 284 -3.83 1.18 23.35
N GLU A 285 -4.02 -0.09 22.99
CA GLU A 285 -3.71 -1.26 23.81
C GLU A 285 -2.22 -1.65 23.89
N LEU A 286 -1.31 -0.92 23.23
CA LEU A 286 0.13 -1.24 23.25
C LEU A 286 1.03 -0.11 23.78
N TYR A 287 0.48 0.86 24.52
CA TYR A 287 1.26 1.89 25.24
C TYR A 287 0.75 2.11 26.66
#